data_AF-A0A947F3E6-F1
#
_entry.id   AF-A0A947F3E6-F1
#
_cell.length_a   1.000
_cell.length_b   1.000
_cell.length_c   1.000
_cell.angle_alpha   90.00
_cell.angle_beta   90.00
_cell.angle_gamma   90.00
#
_symmetry.space_group_name_H-M   'P 1'
#
loop_
_entity.id
_entity.type
_entity.pdbx_description
1 polymer ?
#
loop_
_entity_poly.entity_id
_entity_poly.type
_entity_poly.pdbx_seq_one_letter_code
_entity_poly.pdbx_strand_id
1 'polypeptide(L)'
;MGYEVYYHQYNLEESINNEIKVLLIYNRDKNSDILKAYESVLEEEGVPFEIMSNSTLIKIPPDTISMNIPAIIFPDSVNQYIKNSTDYWIEKYVKSGGKVALIYDVDTRGKDGKYKLSPTYLDRVLGLNFSVYQEERDQSYQYGNIYFKDQEAVNYFEMPTGKIDENFAIVGYQYGKLLYPLASVRVINDEGQKVYATDEKKRSVIVQKDIEKGSLLYVNTPLGALKGKSDDLLLRSILKTFLFKIAHVPHLISSPNAKGTLVINWHIDSSIEHASIKWNIENNYFRKDINQTFHITSGPDVYIPQDGLGFDVLGEGRGLVEQLMEYGSIGSHGGWIHNWFAKNIKEKNLTTEEIKSYIQNNNEALEAVTGYKPIEYSAPVGVFPPLSSIKIMKELGFKSYYYVGDSGSAPNRTFYNGKMLSDTIIAFPVMTFGINASLKEAHDSHLSEEKMKKYYREFADYLVDNRSVRLFYSHPHDIRDYQYQDAVKDFLDYTRTLVGEGKLQTRTMTNISDFIVRLANTKKRFTVDAEGIYAEVTNDISLDEIVLAIPKNVGQEKIKKDDYLEDENYYYIPLNGNDNRALINFPVESLLKNRKQDIRKG
;
A
#
# COMPACT_ATOMS: atom_id res chain seq x y z
N MET A 1 4.61 45.53 16.78
CA MET A 1 4.75 44.72 15.55
C MET A 1 6.03 43.88 15.47
N GLY A 2 7.15 44.23 16.12
CA GLY A 2 8.37 43.38 16.13
C GLY A 2 8.35 42.19 17.11
N TYR A 3 7.61 42.30 18.22
CA TYR A 3 7.58 41.27 19.26
C TYR A 3 6.69 40.05 18.94
N GLU A 4 5.56 40.22 18.26
CA GLU A 4 4.68 39.11 17.87
C GLU A 4 5.28 38.23 16.77
N VAL A 5 6.04 38.82 15.82
CA VAL A 5 6.71 38.06 14.76
C VAL A 5 7.86 37.22 15.34
N TYR A 6 8.63 37.78 16.28
CA TYR A 6 9.67 37.05 17.00
C TYR A 6 9.09 35.91 17.83
N TYR A 7 8.00 36.13 18.58
CA TYR A 7 7.38 35.08 19.40
C TYR A 7 6.80 33.94 18.56
N HIS A 8 6.22 34.24 17.39
CA HIS A 8 5.69 33.20 16.50
C HIS A 8 6.80 32.40 15.81
N GLN A 9 7.91 33.05 15.46
CA GLN A 9 9.07 32.41 14.84
C GLN A 9 9.84 31.54 15.85
N TYR A 10 9.97 32.01 17.11
CA TYR A 10 10.54 31.25 18.22
C TYR A 10 9.72 30.01 18.60
N ASN A 11 8.38 30.12 18.61
CA ASN A 11 7.48 28.98 18.87
C ASN A 11 7.49 27.94 17.74
N LEU A 12 7.69 28.35 16.48
CA LEU A 12 7.87 27.43 15.35
C LEU A 12 9.23 26.73 15.43
N GLU A 13 10.30 27.44 15.73
CA GLU A 13 11.62 26.86 15.98
C GLU A 13 11.61 25.89 17.17
N GLU A 14 10.93 26.18 18.28
CA GLU A 14 10.77 25.24 19.40
C GLU A 14 9.88 24.02 19.08
N SER A 15 8.82 24.17 18.27
CA SER A 15 7.99 23.04 17.84
C SER A 15 8.65 22.13 16.79
N ILE A 16 9.65 22.66 16.07
CA ILE A 16 10.52 21.94 15.12
C ILE A 16 11.77 21.40 15.84
N ASN A 17 12.06 21.90 17.04
CA ASN A 17 13.16 21.41 17.85
C ASN A 17 12.81 20.02 18.39
N ASN A 18 13.49 19.04 17.78
CA ASN A 18 13.67 17.66 18.17
C ASN A 18 12.66 16.65 17.64
N GLU A 19 11.51 17.02 17.05
CA GLU A 19 10.54 16.01 16.57
C GLU A 19 10.80 15.52 15.14
N ILE A 20 10.96 14.21 14.95
CA ILE A 20 11.09 13.59 13.63
C ILE A 20 9.74 13.50 12.93
N LYS A 21 9.62 14.09 11.75
CA LYS A 21 8.45 13.97 10.87
C LYS A 21 8.76 14.21 9.40
N VAL A 22 7.93 13.64 8.53
CA VAL A 22 7.96 13.86 7.08
C VAL A 22 7.11 15.08 6.74
N LEU A 23 7.58 15.95 5.85
CA LEU A 23 6.74 17.05 5.35
C LEU A 23 6.08 16.69 4.02
N LEU A 24 4.76 16.80 3.97
CA LEU A 24 3.96 16.72 2.75
C LEU A 24 3.63 18.14 2.29
N ILE A 25 4.22 18.57 1.18
CA ILE A 25 4.14 19.97 0.75
C ILE A 25 2.93 20.22 -0.14
N TYR A 26 2.24 21.33 0.09
CA TYR A 26 1.22 21.84 -0.81
C TYR A 26 1.45 23.31 -1.15
N ASN A 27 0.96 23.78 -2.31
CA ASN A 27 0.99 25.20 -2.64
C ASN A 27 -0.40 25.85 -2.67
N ARG A 28 -1.32 25.31 -3.48
CA ARG A 28 -2.63 25.96 -3.73
C ARG A 28 -3.75 25.51 -2.80
N ASP A 29 -3.89 24.19 -2.63
CA ASP A 29 -5.04 23.60 -1.94
C ASP A 29 -4.58 22.56 -0.93
N LYS A 30 -4.74 22.88 0.36
CA LYS A 30 -4.44 21.97 1.48
C LYS A 30 -5.40 20.78 1.52
N ASN A 31 -6.61 20.93 0.98
CA ASN A 31 -7.67 19.93 1.06
C ASN A 31 -7.79 19.10 -0.21
N SER A 32 -6.77 19.14 -1.08
CA SER A 32 -6.76 18.41 -2.33
C SER A 32 -6.93 16.92 -2.08
N ASP A 33 -7.79 16.31 -2.87
CA ASP A 33 -8.01 14.86 -2.91
C ASP A 33 -6.72 14.09 -3.25
N ILE A 34 -5.77 14.72 -3.94
CA ILE A 34 -4.42 14.18 -4.17
C ILE A 34 -3.64 14.09 -2.85
N LEU A 35 -3.67 15.13 -2.01
CA LEU A 35 -2.99 15.09 -0.71
C LEU A 35 -3.55 13.99 0.18
N LYS A 36 -4.88 13.84 0.21
CA LYS A 36 -5.53 12.75 0.96
C LYS A 36 -5.08 11.37 0.51
N ALA A 37 -4.76 11.19 -0.78
CA ALA A 37 -4.22 9.94 -1.30
C ALA A 37 -2.84 9.62 -0.67
N TYR A 38 -1.96 10.62 -0.54
CA TYR A 38 -0.68 10.48 0.15
C TYR A 38 -0.86 10.29 1.66
N GLU A 39 -1.71 11.10 2.31
CA GLU A 39 -2.04 10.97 3.74
C GLU A 39 -2.50 9.55 4.07
N SER A 40 -3.38 8.99 3.24
CA SER A 40 -3.89 7.63 3.42
C SER A 40 -2.77 6.59 3.47
N VAL A 41 -1.80 6.69 2.56
CA VAL A 41 -0.66 5.76 2.52
C VAL A 41 0.27 6.00 3.71
N LEU A 42 0.59 7.27 4.03
CA LEU A 42 1.48 7.59 5.17
C LEU A 42 0.90 7.11 6.51
N GLU A 43 -0.40 7.23 6.71
CA GLU A 43 -1.10 6.72 7.89
C GLU A 43 -1.08 5.18 7.95
N GLU A 44 -1.36 4.51 6.83
CA GLU A 44 -1.35 3.03 6.72
C GLU A 44 0.06 2.44 6.85
N GLU A 45 1.09 3.20 6.49
CA GLU A 45 2.50 2.84 6.66
C GLU A 45 3.10 3.35 7.98
N GLY A 46 2.26 3.88 8.90
CA GLY A 46 2.69 4.23 10.25
C GLY A 46 3.68 5.41 10.34
N VAL A 47 3.70 6.28 9.33
CA VAL A 47 4.67 7.37 9.20
C VAL A 47 4.22 8.61 9.99
N PRO A 48 5.10 9.25 10.78
CA PRO A 48 4.84 10.59 11.34
C PRO A 48 4.99 11.64 10.24
N PHE A 49 3.93 12.43 9.98
CA PHE A 49 3.98 13.46 8.94
C PHE A 49 3.22 14.74 9.31
N GLU A 50 3.56 15.83 8.62
CA GLU A 50 2.85 17.11 8.70
C GLU A 50 2.62 17.68 7.29
N ILE A 51 1.43 18.22 7.07
CA ILE A 51 1.09 18.92 5.82
C ILE A 51 1.48 20.40 5.95
N MET A 52 2.42 20.83 5.12
CA MET A 52 2.99 22.18 5.20
C MET A 52 2.86 22.93 3.86
N SER A 53 2.52 24.21 3.95
CA SER A 53 2.50 25.04 2.74
C SER A 53 3.93 25.33 2.27
N ASN A 54 4.14 25.34 0.96
CA ASN A 54 5.40 25.78 0.35
C ASN A 54 5.83 27.18 0.87
N SER A 55 4.85 28.06 1.12
CA SER A 55 5.07 29.39 1.69
C SER A 55 5.64 29.40 3.10
N THR A 56 5.29 28.39 3.89
CA THR A 56 5.80 28.22 5.26
C THR A 56 7.18 27.59 5.21
N LEU A 57 7.35 26.57 4.35
CA LEU A 57 8.61 25.85 4.18
C LEU A 57 9.80 26.80 3.93
N ILE A 58 9.66 27.71 2.97
CA ILE A 58 10.76 28.62 2.59
C ILE A 58 11.13 29.65 3.67
N LYS A 59 10.34 29.77 4.74
CA LYS A 59 10.66 30.64 5.89
C LYS A 59 11.55 29.93 6.92
N ILE A 60 11.67 28.61 6.82
CA ILE A 60 12.44 27.79 7.74
C ILE A 60 13.87 27.67 7.17
N PRO A 61 14.94 27.83 7.97
CA PRO A 61 16.30 27.68 7.46
C PRO A 61 16.56 26.22 7.04
N PRO A 62 16.91 25.95 5.76
CA PRO A 62 17.02 24.58 5.24
C PRO A 62 18.07 23.74 5.95
N ASP A 63 19.16 24.38 6.40
CA ASP A 63 20.31 23.71 7.01
C ASP A 63 20.07 23.28 8.46
N THR A 64 19.00 23.79 9.09
CA THR A 64 18.70 23.54 10.51
C THR A 64 17.74 22.38 10.74
N ILE A 65 16.98 22.00 9.72
CA ILE A 65 15.86 21.05 9.90
C ILE A 65 16.13 19.65 9.38
N SER A 66 17.19 19.41 8.60
CA SER A 66 17.44 18.09 7.97
C SER A 66 17.59 16.94 8.97
N MET A 67 17.93 17.23 10.24
CA MET A 67 18.01 16.22 11.31
C MET A 67 16.63 15.75 11.79
N ASN A 68 15.66 16.67 11.90
CA ASN A 68 14.32 16.39 12.43
C ASN A 68 13.29 16.20 11.30
N ILE A 69 13.58 16.74 10.12
CA ILE A 69 12.83 16.55 8.89
C ILE A 69 13.76 15.79 7.96
N PRO A 70 13.81 14.45 8.03
CA PRO A 70 14.68 13.65 7.16
C PRO A 70 14.16 13.62 5.71
N ALA A 71 12.85 13.82 5.51
CA ALA A 71 12.19 13.67 4.22
C ALA A 71 11.14 14.75 3.96
N ILE A 72 11.11 15.24 2.73
CA ILE A 72 10.08 16.14 2.20
C ILE A 72 9.53 15.56 0.90
N ILE A 73 8.22 15.55 0.75
CA ILE A 73 7.53 15.07 -0.45
C ILE A 73 6.81 16.26 -1.09
N PHE A 74 6.99 16.44 -2.39
CA PHE A 74 6.21 17.33 -3.24
C PHE A 74 5.30 16.47 -4.15
N PRO A 75 4.04 16.25 -3.76
CA PRO A 75 3.07 15.51 -4.56
C PRO A 75 2.78 16.15 -5.91
N ASP A 76 2.39 15.29 -6.85
CA ASP A 76 1.92 15.69 -8.18
C ASP A 76 0.67 16.59 -8.09
N SER A 77 0.39 17.35 -9.15
CA SER A 77 -0.79 18.21 -9.32
C SER A 77 -0.88 19.42 -8.38
N VAL A 78 -0.62 19.27 -7.08
CA VAL A 78 -0.73 20.33 -6.05
C VAL A 78 0.51 21.22 -5.95
N ASN A 79 1.63 20.77 -6.52
CA ASN A 79 2.90 21.49 -6.59
C ASN A 79 3.37 21.79 -8.03
N GLN A 80 2.46 21.79 -9.00
CA GLN A 80 2.76 22.21 -10.39
C GLN A 80 3.43 23.58 -10.47
N TYR A 81 3.15 24.45 -9.51
CA TYR A 81 3.88 25.67 -9.26
C TYR A 81 4.50 25.57 -7.86
N ILE A 82 5.76 25.97 -7.70
CA ILE A 82 6.37 26.26 -6.40
C ILE A 82 6.82 27.73 -6.36
N LYS A 83 6.91 28.31 -5.17
CA LYS A 83 7.31 29.72 -5.05
C LYS A 83 8.75 29.93 -5.49
N ASN A 84 9.05 31.12 -5.99
CA ASN A 84 10.42 31.55 -6.27
C ASN A 84 11.31 31.28 -5.05
N SER A 85 12.53 30.81 -5.28
CA SER A 85 13.51 30.42 -4.26
C SER A 85 13.25 29.09 -3.55
N THR A 86 12.11 28.41 -3.79
CA THR A 86 11.91 27.04 -3.27
C THR A 86 12.95 26.08 -3.84
N ASP A 87 13.29 26.24 -5.11
CA ASP A 87 14.30 25.48 -5.84
C ASP A 87 15.69 25.57 -5.19
N TYR A 88 16.14 26.78 -4.86
CA TYR A 88 17.39 27.01 -4.12
C TYR A 88 17.32 26.50 -2.67
N TRP A 89 16.15 26.64 -2.04
CA TRP A 89 15.90 26.12 -0.70
C TRP A 89 16.04 24.59 -0.66
N ILE A 90 15.46 23.89 -1.65
CA ILE A 90 15.55 22.44 -1.81
C ILE A 90 17.01 22.02 -1.95
N GLU A 91 17.77 22.68 -2.83
CA GLU A 91 19.18 22.34 -3.04
C GLU A 91 19.98 22.44 -1.74
N LYS A 92 19.80 23.52 -0.96
CA LYS A 92 20.46 23.66 0.34
C LYS A 92 20.06 22.58 1.34
N TYR A 93 18.76 22.33 1.48
CA TYR A 93 18.24 21.32 2.39
C TYR A 93 18.81 19.94 2.06
N VAL A 94 18.89 19.60 0.77
CA VAL A 94 19.47 18.34 0.30
C VAL A 94 20.99 18.30 0.59
N LYS A 95 21.74 19.36 0.26
CA LYS A 95 23.18 19.43 0.59
C LYS A 95 23.46 19.23 2.08
N SER A 96 22.55 19.71 2.93
CA SER A 96 22.56 19.56 4.39
C SER A 96 22.12 18.18 4.91
N GLY A 97 21.84 17.22 4.03
CA GLY A 97 21.53 15.82 4.37
C GLY A 97 20.07 15.41 4.14
N GLY A 98 19.19 16.37 3.89
CA GLY A 98 17.77 16.11 3.69
C GLY A 98 17.47 15.32 2.42
N LYS A 99 16.37 14.56 2.42
CA LYS A 99 15.90 13.83 1.24
C LYS A 99 14.62 14.46 0.70
N VAL A 100 14.51 14.61 -0.62
CA VAL A 100 13.32 15.21 -1.25
C VAL A 100 12.78 14.34 -2.37
N ALA A 101 11.48 14.03 -2.33
CA ALA A 101 10.76 13.38 -3.42
C ALA A 101 9.98 14.40 -4.25
N LEU A 102 10.19 14.41 -5.56
CA LEU A 102 9.56 15.29 -6.55
C LEU A 102 8.73 14.44 -7.51
N ILE A 103 7.41 14.59 -7.46
CA ILE A 103 6.51 13.69 -8.18
C ILE A 103 5.91 14.36 -9.42
N TYR A 104 6.24 13.80 -10.57
CA TYR A 104 5.70 14.09 -11.89
C TYR A 104 5.88 15.53 -12.35
N ASP A 105 4.93 16.41 -12.05
CA ASP A 105 4.77 17.71 -12.67
C ASP A 105 5.14 18.88 -11.74
N VAL A 106 5.88 18.61 -10.66
CA VAL A 106 6.36 19.63 -9.73
C VAL A 106 7.09 20.75 -10.48
N ASP A 107 6.72 21.99 -10.20
CA ASP A 107 7.32 23.21 -10.78
C ASP A 107 7.23 23.37 -12.32
N THR A 108 6.41 22.58 -13.01
CA THR A 108 6.21 22.67 -14.47
C THR A 108 5.39 23.89 -14.93
N ARG A 109 4.71 24.57 -14.01
CA ARG A 109 3.81 25.70 -14.28
C ARG A 109 4.20 26.94 -13.50
N GLY A 110 3.92 28.11 -14.08
CA GLY A 110 4.03 29.40 -13.43
C GLY A 110 2.86 29.67 -12.47
N LYS A 111 2.95 30.78 -11.73
CA LYS A 111 1.89 31.25 -10.82
C LYS A 111 0.56 31.45 -11.55
N ASP A 112 0.63 31.89 -12.80
CA ASP A 112 -0.52 32.10 -13.70
C ASP A 112 -1.12 30.79 -14.26
N GLY A 113 -0.54 29.64 -13.91
CA GLY A 113 -1.00 28.32 -14.34
C GLY A 113 -0.56 27.91 -15.75
N LYS A 114 0.21 28.74 -16.46
CA LYS A 114 0.79 28.39 -17.76
C LYS A 114 2.03 27.52 -17.58
N TYR A 115 2.29 26.66 -18.56
CA TYR A 115 3.52 25.88 -18.57
C TYR A 115 4.74 26.78 -18.67
N LYS A 116 5.79 26.43 -17.92
CA LYS A 116 7.10 27.04 -18.09
C LYS A 116 7.66 26.65 -19.45
N LEU A 117 8.35 27.60 -20.07
CA LEU A 117 8.85 27.46 -21.44
C LEU A 117 10.36 27.15 -21.49
N SER A 118 11.07 27.27 -20.38
CA SER A 118 12.50 27.00 -20.28
C SER A 118 12.82 26.16 -19.05
N PRO A 119 13.96 25.43 -19.05
CA PRO A 119 14.38 24.64 -17.90
C PRO A 119 14.48 25.48 -16.64
N THR A 120 13.97 24.93 -15.53
CA THR A 120 14.01 25.57 -14.21
C THR A 120 15.36 25.37 -13.53
N TYR A 121 15.57 26.01 -12.37
CA TYR A 121 16.73 25.68 -11.54
C TYR A 121 16.65 24.25 -11.01
N LEU A 122 15.44 23.79 -10.64
CA LEU A 122 15.20 22.44 -10.16
C LEU A 122 15.59 21.39 -11.21
N ASP A 123 15.31 21.66 -12.49
CA ASP A 123 15.71 20.82 -13.63
C ASP A 123 17.24 20.65 -13.67
N ARG A 124 17.99 21.73 -13.42
CA ARG A 124 19.46 21.70 -13.38
C ARG A 124 19.99 20.95 -12.17
N VAL A 125 19.38 21.16 -11.00
CA VAL A 125 19.76 20.45 -9.77
C VAL A 125 19.52 18.95 -9.93
N LEU A 126 18.36 18.54 -10.47
CA LEU A 126 18.07 17.16 -10.82
C LEU A 126 18.94 16.64 -11.97
N GLY A 127 19.38 17.50 -12.88
CA GLY A 127 20.05 17.10 -14.12
C GLY A 127 19.09 16.54 -15.16
N LEU A 128 17.78 16.80 -15.02
CA LEU A 128 16.71 16.33 -15.89
C LEU A 128 15.84 17.53 -16.29
N ASN A 129 15.68 17.77 -17.59
CA ASN A 129 14.75 18.75 -18.13
C ASN A 129 13.40 18.08 -18.40
N PHE A 130 12.39 18.44 -17.63
CA PHE A 130 11.00 18.04 -17.84
C PHE A 130 10.08 19.24 -18.15
N SER A 131 10.65 20.44 -18.30
CA SER A 131 9.96 21.67 -18.71
C SER A 131 10.02 21.87 -20.23
N VAL A 132 9.67 20.83 -21.01
CA VAL A 132 9.87 20.78 -22.48
C VAL A 132 8.69 21.29 -23.30
N TYR A 133 7.68 21.90 -22.66
CA TYR A 133 6.43 22.29 -23.33
C TYR A 133 6.59 23.28 -24.49
N GLN A 134 7.61 24.14 -24.46
CA GLN A 134 7.87 25.07 -25.56
C GLN A 134 8.19 24.33 -26.87
N GLU A 135 8.94 23.23 -26.76
CA GLU A 135 9.49 22.49 -27.90
C GLU A 135 8.58 21.32 -28.28
N GLU A 136 8.05 20.60 -27.29
CA GLU A 136 7.33 19.34 -27.52
C GLU A 136 5.80 19.50 -27.53
N ARG A 137 5.26 20.62 -27.01
CA ARG A 137 3.81 20.91 -27.01
C ARG A 137 3.00 19.72 -26.51
N ASP A 138 2.08 19.19 -27.30
CA ASP A 138 1.22 18.05 -26.96
C ASP A 138 2.01 16.75 -26.71
N GLN A 139 3.25 16.66 -27.21
CA GLN A 139 4.14 15.53 -26.96
C GLN A 139 4.82 15.59 -25.59
N SER A 140 4.68 16.68 -24.83
CA SER A 140 5.33 16.84 -23.52
C SER A 140 4.77 15.89 -22.46
N TYR A 141 3.55 15.38 -22.65
CA TYR A 141 2.91 14.43 -21.76
C TYR A 141 2.29 13.31 -22.59
N GLN A 142 2.69 12.07 -22.35
CA GLN A 142 2.28 10.90 -23.11
C GLN A 142 1.93 9.76 -22.18
N TYR A 143 1.25 8.74 -22.71
CA TYR A 143 1.15 7.46 -22.02
C TYR A 143 2.29 6.55 -22.45
N GLY A 144 2.84 5.78 -21.51
CA GLY A 144 3.85 4.77 -21.81
C GLY A 144 3.96 3.72 -20.72
N ASN A 145 4.53 2.58 -21.07
CA ASN A 145 4.82 1.53 -20.11
C ASN A 145 6.07 1.87 -19.30
N ILE A 146 6.10 1.46 -18.03
CA ILE A 146 7.24 1.65 -17.13
C ILE A 146 7.94 0.30 -16.97
N TYR A 147 9.26 0.32 -17.15
CA TYR A 147 10.15 -0.83 -17.03
C TYR A 147 11.17 -0.54 -15.93
N PHE A 148 11.24 -1.41 -14.92
CA PHE A 148 12.38 -1.40 -14.01
C PHE A 148 13.65 -1.82 -14.76
N LYS A 149 14.79 -1.31 -14.32
CA LYS A 149 16.07 -1.55 -14.98
C LYS A 149 16.47 -3.03 -14.94
N ASP A 150 16.25 -3.66 -13.80
CA ASP A 150 16.67 -5.02 -13.47
C ASP A 150 15.92 -5.53 -12.23
N GLN A 151 16.17 -6.79 -11.86
CA GLN A 151 15.57 -7.42 -10.68
C GLN A 151 15.99 -6.74 -9.36
N GLU A 152 17.19 -6.16 -9.29
CA GLU A 152 17.64 -5.42 -8.10
C GLU A 152 16.73 -4.21 -7.89
N ALA A 153 16.42 -3.45 -8.94
CA ALA A 153 15.49 -2.33 -8.87
C ALA A 153 14.07 -2.79 -8.48
N VAL A 154 13.58 -3.89 -9.06
CA VAL A 154 12.27 -4.49 -8.69
C VAL A 154 12.21 -4.80 -7.19
N ASN A 155 13.24 -5.46 -6.65
CA ASN A 155 13.32 -5.81 -5.23
C ASN A 155 13.49 -4.57 -4.34
N TYR A 156 14.27 -3.59 -4.79
CA TYR A 156 14.49 -2.34 -4.07
C TYR A 156 13.19 -1.54 -3.86
N PHE A 157 12.29 -1.58 -4.84
CA PHE A 157 10.94 -0.98 -4.77
C PHE A 157 9.85 -1.92 -4.24
N GLU A 158 10.23 -3.12 -3.78
CA GLU A 158 9.32 -4.12 -3.22
C GLU A 158 8.12 -4.40 -4.14
N MET A 159 8.38 -4.41 -5.45
CA MET A 159 7.35 -4.69 -6.44
C MET A 159 6.96 -6.17 -6.35
N PRO A 160 5.66 -6.50 -6.24
CA PRO A 160 5.22 -7.88 -6.13
C PRO A 160 5.56 -8.68 -7.38
N THR A 161 6.00 -9.93 -7.23
CA THR A 161 6.42 -10.80 -8.33
C THR A 161 5.40 -10.88 -9.46
N GLY A 162 4.12 -10.96 -9.13
CA GLY A 162 3.05 -11.05 -10.13
C GLY A 162 2.64 -9.74 -10.80
N LYS A 163 3.27 -8.62 -10.44
CA LYS A 163 3.05 -7.28 -11.00
C LYS A 163 4.16 -6.85 -11.96
N ILE A 164 5.12 -7.72 -12.21
CA ILE A 164 6.27 -7.48 -13.08
C ILE A 164 6.36 -8.63 -14.10
N ASP A 165 6.50 -8.31 -15.39
CA ASP A 165 6.73 -9.32 -16.44
C ASP A 165 8.23 -9.69 -16.57
N GLU A 166 8.54 -10.65 -17.45
CA GLU A 166 9.93 -11.07 -17.68
C GLU A 166 10.87 -9.97 -18.21
N ASN A 167 10.33 -8.85 -18.72
CA ASN A 167 11.09 -7.70 -19.21
C ASN A 167 11.13 -6.57 -18.16
N PHE A 168 10.75 -6.86 -16.92
CA PHE A 168 10.64 -5.92 -15.81
C PHE A 168 9.59 -4.81 -16.02
N ALA A 169 8.61 -5.03 -16.90
CA ALA A 169 7.51 -4.09 -17.13
C ALA A 169 6.43 -4.25 -16.05
N ILE A 170 5.81 -3.15 -15.64
CA ILE A 170 4.67 -3.21 -14.73
C ILE A 170 3.43 -3.71 -15.47
N VAL A 171 2.79 -4.73 -14.90
CA VAL A 171 1.59 -5.37 -15.46
C VAL A 171 0.38 -5.31 -14.52
N GLY A 172 -0.81 -5.39 -15.11
CA GLY A 172 -2.09 -5.38 -14.42
C GLY A 172 -2.97 -6.55 -14.79
N TYR A 173 -3.83 -6.93 -13.83
CA TYR A 173 -4.88 -7.92 -14.02
C TYR A 173 -5.69 -7.62 -15.28
N GLN A 174 -5.87 -8.59 -16.18
CA GLN A 174 -6.56 -8.48 -17.48
C GLN A 174 -5.97 -7.49 -18.52
N TYR A 175 -5.14 -6.53 -18.11
CA TYR A 175 -4.65 -5.46 -18.99
C TYR A 175 -3.27 -5.74 -19.62
N GLY A 176 -2.46 -6.63 -19.03
CA GLY A 176 -1.07 -6.79 -19.44
C GLY A 176 -0.22 -5.61 -19.01
N LYS A 177 0.70 -5.16 -19.85
CA LYS A 177 1.56 -4.00 -19.55
C LYS A 177 0.72 -2.73 -19.39
N LEU A 178 0.85 -2.08 -18.23
CA LEU A 178 0.06 -0.90 -17.90
C LEU A 178 0.64 0.37 -18.51
N LEU A 179 -0.25 1.24 -18.99
CA LEU A 179 0.09 2.54 -19.55
C LEU A 179 -0.05 3.63 -18.48
N TYR A 180 1.03 4.35 -18.22
CA TYR A 180 1.09 5.41 -17.23
C TYR A 180 1.25 6.78 -17.90
N PRO A 181 0.68 7.85 -17.32
CA PRO A 181 1.02 9.21 -17.74
C PRO A 181 2.50 9.50 -17.42
N LEU A 182 3.25 9.94 -18.41
CA LEU A 182 4.67 10.25 -18.35
C LEU A 182 4.92 11.63 -18.96
N ALA A 183 5.79 12.43 -18.35
CA ALA A 183 6.31 13.64 -18.99
C ALA A 183 7.49 13.27 -19.89
N SER A 184 7.69 14.03 -20.95
CA SER A 184 8.94 13.98 -21.69
C SER A 184 10.07 14.55 -20.84
N VAL A 185 11.12 13.76 -20.68
CA VAL A 185 12.31 14.12 -19.89
C VAL A 185 13.53 14.01 -20.76
N ARG A 186 14.41 15.01 -20.71
CA ARG A 186 15.74 14.99 -21.34
C ARG A 186 16.81 15.08 -20.27
N VAL A 187 17.83 14.23 -20.38
CA VAL A 187 18.98 14.28 -19.48
C VAL A 187 19.82 15.51 -19.82
N ILE A 188 20.05 16.37 -18.84
CA ILE A 188 20.96 17.52 -18.92
C ILE A 188 22.35 17.10 -18.41
N ASN A 189 22.37 16.42 -17.27
CA ASN A 189 23.56 15.89 -16.60
C ASN A 189 23.16 14.65 -15.78
N ASP A 190 23.79 13.51 -16.03
CA ASP A 190 23.56 12.24 -15.34
C ASP A 190 24.51 11.99 -14.16
N GLU A 191 25.44 12.91 -13.88
CA GLU A 191 26.36 12.78 -12.76
C GLU A 191 25.61 12.64 -11.43
N GLY A 192 25.96 11.58 -10.69
CA GLY A 192 25.33 11.22 -9.41
C GLY A 192 23.92 10.66 -9.54
N GLN A 193 23.42 10.38 -10.75
CA GLN A 193 22.10 9.77 -10.95
C GLN A 193 22.14 8.24 -10.91
N LYS A 194 21.21 7.64 -10.15
CA LYS A 194 20.83 6.24 -10.23
C LYS A 194 19.43 6.15 -10.85
N VAL A 195 19.35 5.61 -12.07
CA VAL A 195 18.10 5.35 -12.77
C VAL A 195 17.59 3.95 -12.42
N TYR A 196 16.39 3.87 -11.86
CA TYR A 196 15.76 2.61 -11.44
C TYR A 196 14.71 2.11 -12.44
N ALA A 197 14.08 3.02 -13.17
CA ALA A 197 13.08 2.67 -14.18
C ALA A 197 13.10 3.65 -15.36
N THR A 198 12.76 3.12 -16.53
CA THR A 198 12.64 3.87 -17.79
C THR A 198 11.33 3.52 -18.50
N ASP A 199 10.97 4.33 -19.49
CA ASP A 199 9.93 3.94 -20.46
C ASP A 199 10.50 3.17 -21.66
N GLU A 200 9.64 2.85 -22.62
CA GLU A 200 10.03 2.17 -23.87
C GLU A 200 11.07 2.93 -24.70
N LYS A 201 11.03 4.27 -24.63
CA LYS A 201 11.97 5.16 -25.32
C LYS A 201 13.25 5.40 -24.50
N LYS A 202 13.45 4.64 -23.42
CA LYS A 202 14.57 4.76 -22.47
C LYS A 202 14.64 6.13 -21.78
N ARG A 203 13.52 6.86 -21.72
CA ARG A 203 13.40 8.08 -20.92
C ARG A 203 13.33 7.69 -19.45
N SER A 204 14.00 8.48 -18.61
CA SER A 204 14.03 8.27 -17.17
C SER A 204 12.64 8.41 -16.54
N VAL A 205 12.25 7.41 -15.73
CA VAL A 205 10.99 7.41 -15.00
C VAL A 205 11.21 7.52 -13.50
N ILE A 206 12.04 6.66 -12.91
CA ILE A 206 12.39 6.73 -11.48
C ILE A 206 13.89 6.98 -11.38
N VAL A 207 14.27 8.13 -10.85
CA VAL A 207 15.68 8.55 -10.74
C VAL A 207 15.96 9.09 -9.35
N GLN A 208 16.99 8.55 -8.72
CA GLN A 208 17.60 9.17 -7.55
C GLN A 208 18.84 9.94 -7.98
N LYS A 209 19.05 11.13 -7.42
CA LYS A 209 20.29 11.88 -7.56
C LYS A 209 20.86 12.21 -6.21
N ASP A 210 22.06 11.72 -5.94
CA ASP A 210 22.77 12.05 -4.71
C ASP A 210 23.43 13.42 -4.83
N ILE A 211 23.29 14.25 -3.79
CA ILE A 211 23.86 15.60 -3.74
C ILE A 211 24.46 15.78 -2.36
N GLU A 212 25.79 15.75 -2.31
CA GLU A 212 26.58 15.82 -1.07
C GLU A 212 26.07 14.80 -0.03
N LYS A 213 25.41 15.24 1.04
CA LYS A 213 24.88 14.38 2.12
C LYS A 213 23.44 13.91 1.88
N GLY A 214 22.70 14.58 0.99
CA GLY A 214 21.29 14.33 0.72
C GLY A 214 21.06 13.60 -0.60
N SER A 215 19.80 13.44 -0.96
CA SER A 215 19.42 13.01 -2.30
C SER A 215 18.04 13.52 -2.71
N LEU A 216 17.85 13.59 -4.03
CA LEU A 216 16.57 13.83 -4.68
C LEU A 216 16.04 12.53 -5.27
N LEU A 217 14.76 12.26 -5.14
CA LEU A 217 14.05 11.21 -5.88
C LEU A 217 13.03 11.86 -6.80
N TYR A 218 13.20 11.70 -8.11
CA TYR A 218 12.23 12.13 -9.12
C TYR A 218 11.46 10.92 -9.65
N VAL A 219 10.13 11.04 -9.71
CA VAL A 219 9.23 10.00 -10.24
C VAL A 219 8.34 10.60 -11.33
N ASN A 220 8.54 10.18 -12.56
CA ASN A 220 7.89 10.73 -13.75
C ASN A 220 6.50 10.13 -14.02
N THR A 221 5.65 10.01 -13.00
CA THR A 221 4.24 9.62 -13.16
C THR A 221 3.41 10.10 -11.97
N PRO A 222 2.14 10.52 -12.13
CA PRO A 222 1.38 11.18 -11.07
C PRO A 222 0.82 10.18 -10.05
N LEU A 223 1.60 9.87 -9.02
CA LEU A 223 1.29 8.81 -8.05
C LEU A 223 -0.02 9.02 -7.29
N GLY A 224 -0.30 10.24 -6.82
CA GLY A 224 -1.53 10.52 -6.09
C GLY A 224 -2.76 10.50 -7.00
N ALA A 225 -2.62 10.97 -8.24
CA ALA A 225 -3.70 10.88 -9.22
C ALA A 225 -4.03 9.44 -9.62
N LEU A 226 -3.01 8.57 -9.69
CA LEU A 226 -3.17 7.13 -9.93
C LEU A 226 -3.90 6.44 -8.78
N LYS A 227 -3.52 6.68 -7.52
CA LYS A 227 -4.28 6.17 -6.36
C LYS A 227 -5.73 6.64 -6.41
N GLY A 228 -5.97 7.90 -6.76
CA GLY A 228 -7.32 8.46 -6.97
C GLY A 228 -8.18 7.73 -8.01
N LYS A 229 -7.57 6.90 -8.86
CA LYS A 229 -8.18 6.08 -9.91
C LYS A 229 -8.01 4.57 -9.69
N SER A 230 -7.79 4.14 -8.44
CA SER A 230 -7.62 2.74 -8.05
C SER A 230 -6.34 2.09 -8.58
N ASP A 231 -5.23 2.84 -8.51
CA ASP A 231 -3.88 2.30 -8.63
C ASP A 231 -2.96 2.81 -7.49
N ASP A 232 -3.05 2.13 -6.35
CA ASP A 232 -2.30 2.41 -5.12
C ASP A 232 -0.83 1.93 -5.13
N LEU A 233 -0.53 0.87 -5.89
CA LEU A 233 0.73 0.13 -5.77
C LEU A 233 1.96 1.02 -5.95
N LEU A 234 2.00 1.83 -7.02
CA LEU A 234 3.16 2.67 -7.29
C LEU A 234 3.37 3.75 -6.23
N LEU A 235 2.29 4.39 -5.77
CA LEU A 235 2.40 5.39 -4.70
C LEU A 235 3.00 4.74 -3.45
N ARG A 236 2.46 3.60 -3.02
CA ARG A 236 2.91 2.90 -1.82
C ARG A 236 4.35 2.42 -1.93
N SER A 237 4.71 1.72 -3.00
CA SER A 237 6.06 1.22 -3.22
C SER A 237 7.11 2.34 -3.27
N ILE A 238 6.83 3.44 -3.97
CA ILE A 238 7.72 4.60 -4.00
C ILE A 238 7.89 5.21 -2.61
N LEU A 239 6.79 5.44 -1.88
CA LEU A 239 6.85 6.06 -0.56
C LEU A 239 7.59 5.18 0.46
N LYS A 240 7.32 3.87 0.48
CA LYS A 240 8.05 2.94 1.36
C LYS A 240 9.55 2.97 1.07
N THR A 241 9.96 2.88 -0.20
CA THR A 241 11.39 2.94 -0.56
C THR A 241 12.02 4.28 -0.21
N PHE A 242 11.35 5.39 -0.55
CA PHE A 242 11.87 6.73 -0.26
C PHE A 242 12.02 6.98 1.23
N LEU A 243 11.00 6.64 2.02
CA LEU A 243 10.98 6.94 3.44
C LEU A 243 11.84 5.96 4.23
N PHE A 244 11.80 4.66 3.90
CA PHE A 244 12.41 3.65 4.75
C PHE A 244 13.82 3.28 4.31
N LYS A 245 14.11 3.22 3.01
CA LYS A 245 15.43 2.83 2.47
C LYS A 245 16.33 4.03 2.13
N ILE A 246 15.75 5.16 1.73
CA ILE A 246 16.54 6.36 1.37
C ILE A 246 16.65 7.33 2.56
N ALA A 247 15.52 7.67 3.19
CA ALA A 247 15.47 8.68 4.25
C ALA A 247 15.58 8.11 5.68
N HIS A 248 15.47 6.79 5.84
CA HIS A 248 15.57 6.11 7.13
C HIS A 248 14.61 6.67 8.21
N VAL A 249 13.36 6.92 7.85
CA VAL A 249 12.37 7.52 8.76
C VAL A 249 11.89 6.49 9.81
N PRO A 250 11.93 6.83 11.12
CA PRO A 250 11.30 5.98 12.14
C PRO A 250 9.78 5.95 11.95
N HIS A 251 9.17 4.77 12.10
CA HIS A 251 7.77 4.54 11.77
C HIS A 251 7.18 3.35 12.56
N LEU A 252 5.89 3.10 12.40
CA LEU A 252 5.23 1.87 12.84
C LEU A 252 5.12 0.90 11.65
N ILE A 253 5.27 -0.41 11.89
CA ILE A 253 5.20 -1.40 10.82
C ILE A 253 3.76 -1.66 10.37
N SER A 254 3.54 -1.68 9.05
CA SER A 254 2.24 -1.87 8.40
C SER A 254 1.73 -3.31 8.36
N SER A 255 2.43 -4.22 9.04
CA SER A 255 2.01 -5.61 9.25
C SER A 255 1.99 -5.98 10.73
N PRO A 256 1.01 -6.79 11.17
CA PRO A 256 0.91 -7.18 12.57
C PRO A 256 2.15 -7.98 12.98
N ASN A 257 2.69 -7.66 14.16
CA ASN A 257 3.91 -8.27 14.71
C ASN A 257 5.15 -8.12 13.83
N ALA A 258 5.14 -7.19 12.86
CA ALA A 258 6.18 -7.04 11.84
C ALA A 258 6.50 -8.33 11.07
N LYS A 259 5.47 -9.12 10.74
CA LYS A 259 5.58 -10.39 10.02
C LYS A 259 4.86 -10.34 8.68
N GLY A 260 5.41 -11.07 7.71
CA GLY A 260 4.68 -11.36 6.47
C GLY A 260 3.33 -11.99 6.79
N THR A 261 2.27 -11.51 6.14
CA THR A 261 0.91 -11.96 6.44
C THR A 261 0.14 -12.32 5.19
N LEU A 262 -0.36 -13.55 5.17
CA LEU A 262 -1.17 -14.08 4.08
C LEU A 262 -2.64 -14.13 4.49
N VAL A 263 -3.51 -13.60 3.64
CA VAL A 263 -4.96 -13.80 3.72
C VAL A 263 -5.35 -14.81 2.65
N ILE A 264 -5.90 -15.95 3.04
CA ILE A 264 -6.36 -17.01 2.12
C ILE A 264 -7.88 -16.90 2.00
N ASN A 265 -8.36 -16.61 0.80
CA ASN A 265 -9.78 -16.38 0.53
C ASN A 265 -10.29 -17.27 -0.61
N TRP A 266 -11.15 -18.22 -0.27
CA TRP A 266 -11.79 -19.14 -1.22
C TRP A 266 -13.18 -18.63 -1.57
N HIS A 267 -13.52 -18.53 -2.86
CA HIS A 267 -14.87 -18.15 -3.29
C HIS A 267 -15.66 -19.41 -3.67
N ILE A 268 -16.92 -19.45 -3.24
CA ILE A 268 -17.85 -20.57 -3.42
C ILE A 268 -19.11 -20.02 -4.10
N ASP A 269 -19.22 -20.31 -5.38
CA ASP A 269 -20.15 -19.61 -6.27
C ASP A 269 -21.44 -20.40 -6.53
N SER A 270 -21.35 -21.74 -6.55
CA SER A 270 -22.37 -22.62 -7.12
C SER A 270 -22.30 -24.07 -6.61
N SER A 271 -23.23 -24.91 -7.05
CA SER A 271 -23.30 -26.34 -6.71
C SER A 271 -22.11 -27.18 -7.17
N ILE A 272 -21.29 -26.69 -8.12
CA ILE A 272 -20.04 -27.38 -8.50
C ILE A 272 -19.13 -27.62 -7.29
N GLU A 273 -19.22 -26.73 -6.31
CA GLU A 273 -18.44 -26.78 -5.09
C GLU A 273 -18.86 -27.89 -4.14
N HIS A 274 -20.06 -28.47 -4.29
CA HIS A 274 -20.50 -29.55 -3.42
C HIS A 274 -19.57 -30.76 -3.48
N ALA A 275 -19.13 -31.13 -4.68
CA ALA A 275 -18.16 -32.20 -4.87
C ALA A 275 -16.73 -31.70 -4.59
N SER A 276 -16.41 -30.45 -4.93
CA SER A 276 -15.06 -29.90 -4.80
C SER A 276 -14.66 -29.72 -3.34
N ILE A 277 -15.55 -29.24 -2.48
CA ILE A 277 -15.30 -29.08 -1.04
C ILE A 277 -14.96 -30.43 -0.41
N LYS A 278 -15.76 -31.46 -0.67
CA LYS A 278 -15.52 -32.82 -0.16
C LYS A 278 -14.15 -33.33 -0.62
N TRP A 279 -13.88 -33.21 -1.93
CA TRP A 279 -12.59 -33.62 -2.49
C TRP A 279 -11.41 -32.86 -1.87
N ASN A 280 -11.53 -31.56 -1.66
CA ASN A 280 -10.49 -30.74 -1.03
C ASN A 280 -10.26 -31.11 0.45
N ILE A 281 -11.32 -31.47 1.18
CA ILE A 281 -11.20 -32.00 2.54
C ILE A 281 -10.47 -33.35 2.53
N GLU A 282 -10.92 -34.30 1.72
CA GLU A 282 -10.37 -35.65 1.62
C GLU A 282 -8.89 -35.66 1.19
N ASN A 283 -8.51 -34.76 0.30
CA ASN A 283 -7.14 -34.64 -0.20
C ASN A 283 -6.27 -33.67 0.61
N ASN A 284 -6.80 -33.18 1.75
CA ASN A 284 -6.14 -32.24 2.63
C ASN A 284 -5.63 -31.04 1.83
N TYR A 285 -6.53 -30.20 1.32
CA TYR A 285 -6.28 -28.85 0.78
C TYR A 285 -6.76 -27.77 1.73
N PHE A 286 -7.81 -28.04 2.52
CA PHE A 286 -8.15 -27.18 3.65
C PHE A 286 -7.36 -27.58 4.89
N ARG A 287 -6.75 -26.58 5.54
CA ARG A 287 -5.86 -26.76 6.70
C ARG A 287 -6.47 -26.15 7.94
N LYS A 288 -6.36 -26.86 9.07
CA LYS A 288 -6.85 -26.37 10.38
C LYS A 288 -5.82 -25.50 11.11
N ASP A 289 -4.55 -25.57 10.71
CA ASP A 289 -3.42 -24.90 11.37
C ASP A 289 -2.98 -23.59 10.70
N ILE A 290 -3.69 -23.17 9.64
CA ILE A 290 -3.60 -21.84 9.06
C ILE A 290 -4.99 -21.26 8.89
N ASN A 291 -5.11 -19.95 9.08
CA ASN A 291 -6.39 -19.25 8.94
C ASN A 291 -6.77 -19.11 7.47
N GLN A 292 -8.02 -19.46 7.18
CA GLN A 292 -8.62 -19.37 5.85
C GLN A 292 -10.03 -18.80 5.96
N THR A 293 -10.52 -18.25 4.85
CA THR A 293 -11.87 -17.70 4.75
C THR A 293 -12.56 -18.27 3.52
N PHE A 294 -13.85 -18.59 3.65
CA PHE A 294 -14.70 -19.12 2.59
C PHE A 294 -15.85 -18.14 2.36
N HIS A 295 -15.84 -17.48 1.21
CA HIS A 295 -16.89 -16.52 0.84
C HIS A 295 -17.92 -17.22 -0.03
N ILE A 296 -19.18 -17.21 0.40
CA ILE A 296 -20.24 -18.04 -0.18
C ILE A 296 -21.39 -17.20 -0.75
N THR A 297 -21.82 -17.52 -1.98
CA THR A 297 -23.13 -17.11 -2.51
C THR A 297 -24.14 -18.19 -2.11
N SER A 298 -25.21 -17.77 -1.45
CA SER A 298 -26.02 -18.65 -0.60
C SER A 298 -27.27 -19.19 -1.26
N GLY A 299 -27.73 -18.55 -2.33
CA GLY A 299 -28.98 -18.91 -2.97
C GLY A 299 -28.89 -20.20 -3.78
N PRO A 300 -30.06 -20.71 -4.19
CA PRO A 300 -30.18 -21.97 -4.92
C PRO A 300 -29.90 -21.82 -6.42
N ASP A 301 -29.60 -20.62 -6.91
CA ASP A 301 -29.49 -20.32 -8.34
C ASP A 301 -28.15 -19.63 -8.70
N VAL A 302 -27.73 -19.68 -9.98
CA VAL A 302 -26.49 -19.03 -10.44
C VAL A 302 -26.70 -18.05 -11.60
N TYR A 303 -27.31 -18.50 -12.69
CA TYR A 303 -27.38 -17.76 -13.95
C TYR A 303 -28.71 -17.04 -14.13
N ILE A 304 -29.80 -17.69 -13.70
CA ILE A 304 -31.16 -17.16 -13.71
C ILE A 304 -31.93 -17.68 -12.50
N PRO A 305 -32.98 -16.97 -12.04
CA PRO A 305 -33.86 -17.50 -11.01
C PRO A 305 -34.44 -18.87 -11.39
N GLN A 306 -34.49 -19.79 -10.43
CA GLN A 306 -34.99 -21.16 -10.54
C GLN A 306 -34.18 -22.11 -11.44
N ASP A 307 -32.88 -21.85 -11.66
CA ASP A 307 -32.00 -22.82 -12.34
C ASP A 307 -31.49 -23.94 -11.42
N GLY A 308 -31.55 -23.77 -10.10
CA GLY A 308 -31.15 -24.80 -9.15
C GLY A 308 -29.65 -25.11 -9.15
N LEU A 309 -28.82 -24.24 -9.74
CA LEU A 309 -27.38 -24.46 -9.89
C LEU A 309 -26.55 -23.78 -8.78
N GLY A 310 -27.20 -23.10 -7.84
CA GLY A 310 -26.56 -22.39 -6.74
C GLY A 310 -26.02 -23.31 -5.66
N PHE A 311 -25.26 -22.73 -4.73
CA PHE A 311 -24.69 -23.50 -3.62
C PHE A 311 -25.75 -23.94 -2.60
N ASP A 312 -26.87 -23.21 -2.50
CA ASP A 312 -28.04 -23.54 -1.68
C ASP A 312 -27.71 -23.78 -0.19
N VAL A 313 -27.26 -22.74 0.50
CA VAL A 313 -26.82 -22.81 1.93
C VAL A 313 -27.92 -23.32 2.86
N LEU A 314 -29.19 -23.05 2.57
CA LEU A 314 -30.31 -23.46 3.41
C LEU A 314 -30.84 -24.87 3.05
N GLY A 315 -30.44 -25.43 1.91
CA GLY A 315 -30.74 -26.79 1.51
C GLY A 315 -29.47 -27.64 1.40
N GLU A 316 -29.10 -28.03 0.18
CA GLU A 316 -28.05 -29.04 -0.05
C GLU A 316 -26.65 -28.60 0.42
N GLY A 317 -26.36 -27.30 0.39
CA GLY A 317 -25.09 -26.73 0.83
C GLY A 317 -24.91 -26.66 2.35
N ARG A 318 -25.97 -26.81 3.15
CA ARG A 318 -25.94 -26.56 4.60
C ARG A 318 -24.85 -27.35 5.32
N GLY A 319 -24.82 -28.67 5.13
CA GLY A 319 -23.87 -29.56 5.79
C GLY A 319 -22.42 -29.32 5.36
N LEU A 320 -22.20 -28.70 4.20
CA LEU A 320 -20.86 -28.32 3.74
C LEU A 320 -20.37 -27.04 4.41
N VAL A 321 -21.25 -26.06 4.63
CA VAL A 321 -20.90 -24.86 5.41
C VAL A 321 -20.49 -25.26 6.83
N GLU A 322 -21.28 -26.13 7.46
CA GLU A 322 -20.98 -26.65 8.81
C GLU A 322 -19.60 -27.35 8.86
N GLN A 323 -19.23 -28.09 7.81
CA GLN A 323 -17.88 -28.69 7.69
C GLN A 323 -16.78 -27.65 7.46
N LEU A 324 -17.00 -26.65 6.59
CA LEU A 324 -16.01 -25.61 6.28
C LEU A 324 -15.65 -24.77 7.52
N MET A 325 -16.59 -24.60 8.46
CA MET A 325 -16.36 -23.91 9.73
C MET A 325 -15.28 -24.58 10.61
N GLU A 326 -14.96 -25.86 10.37
CA GLU A 326 -13.83 -26.51 11.04
C GLU A 326 -12.45 -26.08 10.51
N TYR A 327 -12.41 -25.43 9.35
CA TYR A 327 -11.19 -25.06 8.63
C TYR A 327 -10.98 -23.55 8.50
N GLY A 328 -12.01 -22.75 8.73
CA GLY A 328 -11.93 -21.31 8.53
C GLY A 328 -13.22 -20.58 8.82
N SER A 329 -13.18 -19.26 8.61
CA SER A 329 -14.35 -18.39 8.80
C SER A 329 -15.17 -18.29 7.51
N ILE A 330 -16.46 -18.02 7.66
CA ILE A 330 -17.40 -17.86 6.54
C ILE A 330 -17.66 -16.38 6.31
N GLY A 331 -17.43 -15.93 5.09
CA GLY A 331 -17.73 -14.57 4.63
C GLY A 331 -18.81 -14.58 3.55
N SER A 332 -19.23 -13.38 3.14
CA SER A 332 -20.28 -13.21 2.15
C SER A 332 -19.67 -13.11 0.76
N HIS A 333 -20.03 -14.00 -0.16
CA HIS A 333 -19.87 -13.74 -1.59
C HIS A 333 -21.14 -13.11 -2.20
N GLY A 334 -22.03 -12.57 -1.35
CA GLY A 334 -23.16 -11.74 -1.74
C GLY A 334 -24.11 -12.31 -2.80
N GLY A 335 -24.90 -11.41 -3.39
CA GLY A 335 -25.64 -11.58 -4.64
C GLY A 335 -26.88 -12.48 -4.64
N TRP A 336 -27.02 -13.43 -3.70
CA TRP A 336 -28.02 -14.51 -3.70
C TRP A 336 -27.97 -15.43 -4.93
N ILE A 337 -27.94 -14.87 -6.14
CA ILE A 337 -27.83 -15.56 -7.44
C ILE A 337 -26.56 -15.06 -8.14
N HIS A 338 -25.46 -15.82 -8.06
CA HIS A 338 -24.09 -15.32 -8.32
C HIS A 338 -23.92 -14.54 -9.63
N ASN A 339 -24.08 -15.20 -10.78
CA ASN A 339 -23.82 -14.61 -12.10
C ASN A 339 -24.95 -13.67 -12.53
N TRP A 340 -26.20 -14.00 -12.19
CA TRP A 340 -27.35 -13.14 -12.48
C TRP A 340 -27.19 -11.78 -11.80
N PHE A 341 -26.80 -11.76 -10.53
CA PHE A 341 -26.61 -10.54 -9.75
C PHE A 341 -25.51 -9.66 -10.36
N ALA A 342 -24.32 -10.22 -10.61
CA ALA A 342 -23.20 -9.52 -11.22
C ALA A 342 -23.58 -8.91 -12.58
N LYS A 343 -24.26 -9.68 -13.43
CA LYS A 343 -24.74 -9.25 -14.73
C LYS A 343 -25.70 -8.06 -14.61
N ASN A 344 -26.71 -8.16 -13.74
CA ASN A 344 -27.74 -7.13 -13.61
C ASN A 344 -27.20 -5.84 -12.97
N ILE A 345 -26.15 -5.90 -12.14
CA ILE A 345 -25.43 -4.69 -11.72
C ILE A 345 -24.70 -4.05 -12.90
N LYS A 346 -23.95 -4.84 -13.68
CA LYS A 346 -23.17 -4.34 -14.82
C LYS A 346 -24.08 -3.70 -15.87
N GLU A 347 -25.25 -4.28 -16.11
CA GLU A 347 -26.28 -3.79 -17.02
C GLU A 347 -27.13 -2.65 -16.44
N LYS A 348 -26.94 -2.30 -15.16
CA LYS A 348 -27.71 -1.27 -14.43
C LYS A 348 -29.20 -1.58 -14.32
N ASN A 349 -29.54 -2.86 -14.26
CA ASN A 349 -30.91 -3.34 -14.09
C ASN A 349 -31.35 -3.37 -12.60
N LEU A 350 -30.39 -3.28 -11.66
CA LEU A 350 -30.68 -3.22 -10.22
C LEU A 350 -30.43 -1.81 -9.65
N THR A 351 -31.37 -1.37 -8.83
CA THR A 351 -31.21 -0.20 -7.95
C THR A 351 -30.30 -0.51 -6.76
N THR A 352 -29.81 0.51 -6.08
CA THR A 352 -28.99 0.34 -4.85
C THR A 352 -29.72 -0.46 -3.76
N GLU A 353 -31.02 -0.27 -3.60
CA GLU A 353 -31.80 -1.00 -2.58
C GLU A 353 -32.02 -2.47 -2.98
N GLU A 354 -32.20 -2.78 -4.26
CA GLU A 354 -32.25 -4.16 -4.73
C GLU A 354 -30.91 -4.85 -4.55
N ILE A 355 -29.79 -4.17 -4.89
CA ILE A 355 -28.44 -4.68 -4.64
C ILE A 355 -28.25 -5.02 -3.16
N LYS A 356 -28.67 -4.11 -2.27
CA LYS A 356 -28.63 -4.32 -0.81
C LYS A 356 -29.46 -5.54 -0.39
N SER A 357 -30.69 -5.66 -0.88
CA SER A 357 -31.59 -6.76 -0.56
C SER A 357 -30.98 -8.12 -0.92
N TYR A 358 -30.38 -8.24 -2.10
CA TYR A 358 -29.70 -9.47 -2.51
C TYR A 358 -28.48 -9.82 -1.63
N ILE A 359 -27.69 -8.82 -1.22
CA ILE A 359 -26.58 -9.02 -0.28
C ILE A 359 -27.10 -9.39 1.12
N GLN A 360 -28.18 -8.77 1.56
CA GLN A 360 -28.81 -9.05 2.85
C GLN A 360 -29.38 -10.47 2.91
N ASN A 361 -30.12 -10.90 1.89
CA ASN A 361 -30.63 -12.29 1.80
C ASN A 361 -29.49 -13.31 1.87
N ASN A 362 -28.37 -13.02 1.19
CA ASN A 362 -27.18 -13.84 1.27
C ASN A 362 -26.65 -13.95 2.72
N ASN A 363 -26.50 -12.81 3.38
CA ASN A 363 -25.98 -12.75 4.75
C ASN A 363 -26.89 -13.46 5.75
N GLU A 364 -28.20 -13.28 5.64
CA GLU A 364 -29.20 -13.89 6.53
C GLU A 364 -29.18 -15.42 6.40
N ALA A 365 -29.04 -15.96 5.18
CA ALA A 365 -28.90 -17.40 4.97
C ALA A 365 -27.60 -17.95 5.58
N LEU A 366 -26.49 -17.24 5.44
CA LEU A 366 -25.22 -17.65 6.08
C LEU A 366 -25.35 -17.60 7.61
N GLU A 367 -25.87 -16.51 8.17
CA GLU A 367 -26.05 -16.34 9.62
C GLU A 367 -26.94 -17.42 10.23
N ALA A 368 -27.96 -17.88 9.51
CA ALA A 368 -28.83 -18.98 9.94
C ALA A 368 -28.12 -20.35 10.04
N VAL A 369 -26.96 -20.52 9.39
CA VAL A 369 -26.14 -21.73 9.46
C VAL A 369 -24.94 -21.54 10.38
N THR A 370 -24.25 -20.41 10.29
CA THR A 370 -23.00 -20.14 11.00
C THR A 370 -23.21 -19.66 12.43
N GLY A 371 -24.38 -19.08 12.74
CA GLY A 371 -24.67 -18.45 14.03
C GLY A 371 -24.00 -17.09 14.23
N TYR A 372 -23.37 -16.52 13.20
CA TYR A 372 -22.82 -15.17 13.23
C TYR A 372 -23.00 -14.46 11.90
N LYS A 373 -23.15 -13.15 11.98
CA LYS A 373 -23.27 -12.27 10.83
C LYS A 373 -21.96 -12.18 10.04
N PRO A 374 -21.95 -12.44 8.71
CA PRO A 374 -20.79 -12.19 7.88
C PRO A 374 -20.40 -10.70 7.85
N ILE A 375 -19.10 -10.43 8.01
CA ILE A 375 -18.53 -9.06 8.05
C ILE A 375 -17.44 -8.82 7.00
N GLU A 376 -17.17 -9.84 6.17
CA GLU A 376 -16.28 -9.79 5.01
C GLU A 376 -17.09 -10.01 3.73
N TYR A 377 -16.75 -9.29 2.66
CA TYR A 377 -17.49 -9.34 1.39
C TYR A 377 -16.60 -9.60 0.18
N SER A 378 -17.03 -10.47 -0.72
CA SER A 378 -16.50 -10.58 -2.09
C SER A 378 -17.61 -10.32 -3.09
N ALA A 379 -17.39 -9.43 -4.06
CA ALA A 379 -18.36 -9.16 -5.10
C ALA A 379 -18.39 -10.31 -6.13
N PRO A 380 -19.57 -10.88 -6.45
CA PRO A 380 -19.72 -11.83 -7.55
C PRO A 380 -19.07 -11.34 -8.85
N VAL A 381 -18.21 -12.16 -9.44
CA VAL A 381 -17.49 -11.86 -10.70
C VAL A 381 -16.66 -10.55 -10.61
N GLY A 382 -16.35 -10.07 -9.41
CA GLY A 382 -15.64 -8.79 -9.18
C GLY A 382 -16.45 -7.54 -9.56
N VAL A 383 -17.76 -7.63 -9.83
CA VAL A 383 -18.58 -6.48 -10.24
C VAL A 383 -18.90 -5.60 -9.03
N PHE A 384 -18.19 -4.47 -8.91
CA PHE A 384 -18.23 -3.62 -7.73
C PHE A 384 -18.50 -2.15 -8.09
N PRO A 385 -19.76 -1.66 -8.04
CA PRO A 385 -20.08 -0.24 -8.22
C PRO A 385 -19.69 0.56 -6.96
N PRO A 386 -18.56 1.31 -6.95
CA PRO A 386 -17.86 1.61 -5.70
C PRO A 386 -18.66 2.44 -4.70
N LEU A 387 -19.36 3.48 -5.17
CA LEU A 387 -20.13 4.37 -4.29
C LEU A 387 -21.32 3.66 -3.64
N SER A 388 -22.11 2.90 -4.41
CA SER A 388 -23.26 2.17 -3.88
C SER A 388 -22.82 1.00 -3.01
N SER A 389 -21.80 0.25 -3.42
CA SER A 389 -21.32 -0.91 -2.66
C SER A 389 -20.80 -0.50 -1.29
N ILE A 390 -20.01 0.56 -1.18
CA ILE A 390 -19.48 1.02 0.10
C ILE A 390 -20.60 1.55 1.01
N LYS A 391 -21.60 2.26 0.45
CA LYS A 391 -22.79 2.67 1.20
C LYS A 391 -23.50 1.46 1.79
N ILE A 392 -23.78 0.45 0.97
CA ILE A 392 -24.45 -0.80 1.38
C ILE A 392 -23.61 -1.52 2.44
N MET A 393 -22.30 -1.59 2.25
CA MET A 393 -21.39 -2.24 3.19
C MET A 393 -21.43 -1.61 4.58
N LYS A 394 -21.43 -0.26 4.65
CA LYS A 394 -21.58 0.47 5.91
C LYS A 394 -22.91 0.14 6.60
N GLU A 395 -24.00 0.17 5.85
CA GLU A 395 -25.35 -0.13 6.38
C GLU A 395 -25.48 -1.58 6.86
N LEU A 396 -24.84 -2.51 6.17
CA LEU A 396 -24.85 -3.93 6.53
C LEU A 396 -23.74 -4.31 7.52
N GLY A 397 -22.87 -3.39 7.92
CA GLY A 397 -21.84 -3.61 8.95
C GLY A 397 -20.63 -4.44 8.49
N PHE A 398 -20.32 -4.45 7.20
CA PHE A 398 -19.09 -5.05 6.69
C PHE A 398 -17.87 -4.19 7.07
N LYS A 399 -16.74 -4.86 7.34
CA LYS A 399 -15.46 -4.21 7.65
C LYS A 399 -14.48 -4.25 6.48
N SER A 400 -14.64 -5.21 5.59
CA SER A 400 -13.66 -5.46 4.53
C SER A 400 -14.27 -6.06 3.29
N TYR A 401 -13.58 -5.88 2.16
CA TYR A 401 -14.00 -6.48 0.92
C TYR A 401 -12.84 -6.85 -0.01
N TYR A 402 -13.01 -7.95 -0.74
CA TYR A 402 -12.13 -8.36 -1.83
C TYR A 402 -12.26 -7.36 -2.99
N TYR A 403 -11.14 -6.99 -3.60
CA TYR A 403 -11.12 -5.94 -4.61
C TYR A 403 -10.19 -6.28 -5.77
N VAL A 404 -10.66 -6.05 -7.00
CA VAL A 404 -9.87 -6.23 -8.22
C VAL A 404 -9.06 -4.98 -8.61
N GLY A 405 -9.50 -3.80 -8.14
CA GLY A 405 -8.73 -2.57 -8.24
C GLY A 405 -7.54 -2.57 -7.27
N ASP A 406 -6.60 -1.65 -7.45
CA ASP A 406 -5.36 -1.57 -6.66
C ASP A 406 -4.53 -2.88 -6.65
N SER A 407 -4.74 -3.74 -7.67
CA SER A 407 -4.18 -5.10 -7.74
C SER A 407 -2.69 -5.17 -7.40
N GLY A 408 -2.33 -6.14 -6.56
CA GLY A 408 -0.97 -6.34 -6.06
C GLY A 408 -0.54 -5.42 -4.91
N SER A 409 -1.32 -4.39 -4.56
CA SER A 409 -1.04 -3.57 -3.38
C SER A 409 -1.42 -4.28 -2.07
N ALA A 410 -0.98 -3.71 -0.94
CA ALA A 410 -1.45 -4.11 0.38
C ALA A 410 -2.93 -3.75 0.57
N PRO A 411 -3.62 -4.38 1.54
CA PRO A 411 -4.95 -3.94 1.94
C PRO A 411 -4.92 -2.46 2.33
N ASN A 412 -5.90 -1.68 1.84
CA ASN A 412 -5.84 -0.22 1.93
C ASN A 412 -7.22 0.44 1.90
N ARG A 413 -7.26 1.73 2.26
CA ARG A 413 -8.39 2.61 1.98
C ARG A 413 -8.33 3.05 0.52
N THR A 414 -9.35 2.66 -0.21
CA THR A 414 -9.44 2.86 -1.66
C THR A 414 -10.02 4.21 -2.02
N PHE A 415 -9.68 4.65 -3.23
CA PHE A 415 -10.11 5.91 -3.78
C PHE A 415 -10.83 5.68 -5.11
N TYR A 416 -11.85 6.50 -5.37
CA TYR A 416 -12.61 6.49 -6.60
C TYR A 416 -12.92 7.92 -7.02
N ASN A 417 -12.60 8.26 -8.27
CA ASN A 417 -12.71 9.63 -8.79
C ASN A 417 -12.03 10.68 -7.88
N GLY A 418 -10.84 10.34 -7.38
CA GLY A 418 -10.05 11.17 -6.48
C GLY A 418 -10.46 11.11 -5.01
N LYS A 419 -11.61 10.54 -4.66
CA LYS A 419 -12.11 10.59 -3.27
C LYS A 419 -11.96 9.25 -2.58
N MET A 420 -11.52 9.29 -1.33
CA MET A 420 -11.53 8.12 -0.45
C MET A 420 -12.96 7.61 -0.31
N LEU A 421 -13.16 6.31 -0.49
CA LEU A 421 -14.47 5.67 -0.40
C LEU A 421 -14.90 5.44 1.06
N SER A 422 -13.96 4.99 1.89
CA SER A 422 -14.18 4.76 3.32
C SER A 422 -12.87 4.88 4.09
N ASP A 423 -12.95 5.39 5.30
CA ASP A 423 -11.87 5.44 6.29
C ASP A 423 -11.82 4.18 7.18
N THR A 424 -12.89 3.39 7.17
CA THR A 424 -13.14 2.29 8.11
C THR A 424 -13.41 0.95 7.44
N ILE A 425 -13.66 0.95 6.13
CA ILE A 425 -13.87 -0.28 5.34
C ILE A 425 -12.67 -0.46 4.44
N ILE A 426 -11.96 -1.58 4.62
CA ILE A 426 -10.67 -1.82 3.98
C ILE A 426 -10.84 -2.76 2.80
N ALA A 427 -10.27 -2.37 1.66
CA ALA A 427 -10.20 -3.24 0.49
C ALA A 427 -9.02 -4.19 0.61
N PHE A 428 -9.18 -5.39 0.05
CA PHE A 428 -8.13 -6.38 -0.10
C PHE A 428 -7.90 -6.60 -1.60
N PRO A 429 -6.96 -5.87 -2.19
CA PRO A 429 -6.60 -6.05 -3.58
C PRO A 429 -6.11 -7.46 -3.85
N VAL A 430 -6.56 -8.03 -4.97
CA VAL A 430 -6.10 -9.35 -5.40
C VAL A 430 -4.61 -9.32 -5.78
N MET A 431 -3.88 -10.34 -5.34
CA MET A 431 -2.54 -10.60 -5.87
C MET A 431 -2.66 -11.33 -7.20
N THR A 432 -2.00 -10.80 -8.23
CA THR A 432 -2.04 -11.35 -9.59
C THR A 432 -0.81 -12.19 -9.88
N PHE A 433 -0.81 -12.92 -10.99
CA PHE A 433 0.38 -13.48 -11.65
C PHE A 433 0.32 -13.07 -13.13
N GLY A 434 0.81 -11.86 -13.40
CA GLY A 434 0.64 -11.19 -14.67
C GLY A 434 -0.80 -10.71 -14.87
N ILE A 435 -1.44 -11.19 -15.93
CA ILE A 435 -2.82 -10.83 -16.29
C ILE A 435 -3.89 -11.65 -15.57
N ASN A 436 -3.48 -12.66 -14.81
CA ASN A 436 -4.36 -13.65 -14.19
C ASN A 436 -4.40 -13.46 -12.67
N ALA A 437 -5.51 -13.86 -12.06
CA ALA A 437 -5.71 -13.82 -10.61
C ALA A 437 -6.20 -15.15 -10.03
N SER A 438 -6.86 -15.99 -10.83
CA SER A 438 -7.36 -17.32 -10.43
C SER A 438 -6.64 -18.46 -11.15
N LEU A 439 -6.67 -19.65 -10.56
CA LEU A 439 -6.13 -20.87 -11.17
C LEU A 439 -6.81 -21.20 -12.50
N LYS A 440 -8.12 -20.96 -12.64
CA LYS A 440 -8.80 -21.06 -13.94
C LYS A 440 -8.18 -20.15 -15.00
N GLU A 441 -7.95 -18.88 -14.67
CA GLU A 441 -7.33 -17.94 -15.61
C GLU A 441 -5.88 -18.32 -15.93
N ALA A 442 -5.15 -18.89 -14.97
CA ALA A 442 -3.84 -19.48 -15.21
C ALA A 442 -3.92 -20.61 -16.26
N HIS A 443 -4.91 -21.50 -16.12
CA HIS A 443 -5.15 -22.61 -17.05
C HIS A 443 -5.49 -22.10 -18.45
N ASP A 444 -6.41 -21.14 -18.53
CA ASP A 444 -6.84 -20.50 -19.77
C ASP A 444 -5.67 -19.78 -20.46
N SER A 445 -4.73 -19.24 -19.68
CA SER A 445 -3.47 -18.65 -20.15
C SER A 445 -2.35 -19.66 -20.38
N HIS A 446 -2.63 -20.96 -20.24
CA HIS A 446 -1.67 -22.06 -20.43
C HIS A 446 -0.41 -21.95 -19.56
N LEU A 447 -0.52 -21.42 -18.35
CA LEU A 447 0.59 -21.44 -17.39
C LEU A 447 0.86 -22.89 -16.95
N SER A 448 2.12 -23.31 -17.00
CA SER A 448 2.49 -24.64 -16.50
C SER A 448 2.38 -24.72 -14.98
N GLU A 449 2.17 -25.93 -14.46
CA GLU A 449 2.13 -26.18 -13.02
C GLU A 449 3.45 -25.76 -12.33
N GLU A 450 4.59 -26.04 -12.95
CA GLU A 450 5.91 -25.60 -12.48
C GLU A 450 6.02 -24.07 -12.36
N LYS A 451 5.44 -23.33 -13.32
CA LYS A 451 5.44 -21.87 -13.28
C LYS A 451 4.56 -21.37 -12.13
N MET A 452 3.39 -21.98 -11.92
CA MET A 452 2.51 -21.63 -10.80
C MET A 452 3.14 -21.96 -9.44
N LYS A 453 3.77 -23.12 -9.31
CA LYS A 453 4.50 -23.53 -8.11
C LYS A 453 5.61 -22.53 -7.75
N LYS A 454 6.39 -22.10 -8.75
CA LYS A 454 7.40 -21.06 -8.58
C LYS A 454 6.78 -19.75 -8.10
N TYR A 455 5.71 -19.27 -8.75
CA TYR A 455 5.03 -18.03 -8.34
C TYR A 455 4.53 -18.08 -6.91
N TYR A 456 3.94 -19.20 -6.48
CA TYR A 456 3.42 -19.31 -5.12
C TYR A 456 4.51 -19.32 -4.05
N ARG A 457 5.66 -19.93 -4.33
CA ARG A 457 6.83 -19.84 -3.43
C ARG A 457 7.36 -18.40 -3.36
N GLU A 458 7.60 -17.78 -4.51
CA GLU A 458 8.06 -16.39 -4.58
C GLU A 458 7.06 -15.42 -3.93
N PHE A 459 5.75 -15.73 -4.02
CA PHE A 459 4.73 -14.96 -3.34
C PHE A 459 4.84 -15.07 -1.82
N ALA A 460 4.97 -16.28 -1.26
CA ALA A 460 5.15 -16.46 0.18
C ALA A 460 6.45 -15.81 0.68
N ASP A 461 7.55 -15.96 -0.06
CA ASP A 461 8.85 -15.35 0.26
C ASP A 461 8.75 -13.82 0.22
N TYR A 462 8.08 -13.25 -0.79
CA TYR A 462 7.82 -11.81 -0.87
C TYR A 462 7.10 -11.26 0.37
N LEU A 463 6.16 -12.01 0.95
CA LEU A 463 5.48 -11.60 2.18
C LEU A 463 6.44 -11.56 3.37
N VAL A 464 7.26 -12.60 3.50
CA VAL A 464 8.24 -12.73 4.60
C VAL A 464 9.30 -11.62 4.49
N ASP A 465 9.94 -11.50 3.33
CA ASP A 465 11.07 -10.60 3.12
C ASP A 465 10.69 -9.13 3.30
N ASN A 466 9.49 -8.75 2.85
CA ASN A 466 9.02 -7.36 2.88
C ASN A 466 8.07 -7.07 4.05
N ARG A 467 7.84 -8.04 4.95
CA ARG A 467 6.87 -7.96 6.07
C ARG A 467 5.53 -7.41 5.60
N SER A 468 5.03 -7.92 4.47
CA SER A 468 3.89 -7.35 3.78
C SER A 468 2.63 -8.20 3.96
N VAL A 469 1.46 -7.58 3.77
CA VAL A 469 0.16 -8.26 3.84
C VAL A 469 -0.42 -8.37 2.43
N ARG A 470 -0.82 -9.57 1.99
CA ARG A 470 -1.50 -9.77 0.70
C ARG A 470 -2.57 -10.85 0.77
N LEU A 471 -3.52 -10.74 -0.15
CA LEU A 471 -4.60 -11.70 -0.33
C LEU A 471 -4.29 -12.67 -1.47
N PHE A 472 -4.37 -13.96 -1.15
CA PHE A 472 -4.50 -15.06 -2.10
C PHE A 472 -5.98 -15.37 -2.34
N TYR A 473 -6.33 -15.63 -3.59
CA TYR A 473 -7.68 -15.99 -4.00
C TYR A 473 -7.69 -17.14 -5.01
N SER A 474 -8.66 -18.05 -4.87
CA SER A 474 -9.12 -18.98 -5.92
C SER A 474 -10.47 -19.61 -5.52
N HIS A 475 -10.99 -20.51 -6.36
CA HIS A 475 -12.13 -21.37 -6.01
C HIS A 475 -11.67 -22.79 -5.65
N PRO A 476 -12.35 -23.51 -4.74
CA PRO A 476 -12.01 -24.90 -4.45
C PRO A 476 -12.10 -25.83 -5.66
N HIS A 477 -13.07 -25.62 -6.56
CA HIS A 477 -13.16 -26.42 -7.79
C HIS A 477 -11.96 -26.23 -8.72
N ASP A 478 -11.32 -25.06 -8.72
CA ASP A 478 -10.14 -24.82 -9.56
C ASP A 478 -9.00 -25.80 -9.23
N ILE A 479 -8.83 -26.17 -7.96
CA ILE A 479 -7.79 -27.11 -7.52
C ILE A 479 -8.07 -28.50 -8.07
N ARG A 480 -9.33 -28.93 -8.02
CA ARG A 480 -9.75 -30.27 -8.47
C ARG A 480 -9.70 -30.38 -9.99
N ASP A 481 -10.18 -29.35 -10.68
CA ASP A 481 -10.53 -29.41 -12.10
C ASP A 481 -9.37 -29.02 -13.03
N TYR A 482 -8.33 -28.35 -12.52
CA TYR A 482 -7.16 -27.92 -13.30
C TYR A 482 -5.86 -28.58 -12.83
N GLN A 483 -4.81 -28.48 -13.66
CA GLN A 483 -3.52 -29.15 -13.46
C GLN A 483 -2.63 -28.56 -12.35
N TYR A 484 -3.17 -27.88 -11.34
CA TYR A 484 -2.37 -27.13 -10.35
C TYR A 484 -2.33 -27.74 -8.95
N GLN A 485 -2.69 -29.01 -8.85
CA GLN A 485 -2.81 -29.75 -7.59
C GLN A 485 -1.50 -29.74 -6.80
N ASP A 486 -0.38 -30.09 -7.42
CA ASP A 486 0.93 -30.13 -6.77
C ASP A 486 1.42 -28.72 -6.43
N ALA A 487 1.17 -27.74 -7.30
CA ALA A 487 1.52 -26.35 -7.04
C ALA A 487 0.79 -25.77 -5.81
N VAL A 488 -0.52 -26.02 -5.70
CA VAL A 488 -1.33 -25.55 -4.57
C VAL A 488 -0.98 -26.32 -3.29
N LYS A 489 -0.78 -27.64 -3.39
CA LYS A 489 -0.38 -28.46 -2.24
C LYS A 489 0.95 -27.99 -1.65
N ASP A 490 1.94 -27.77 -2.52
CA ASP A 490 3.25 -27.25 -2.17
C ASP A 490 3.17 -25.85 -1.54
N PHE A 491 2.36 -24.96 -2.10
CA PHE A 491 2.13 -23.62 -1.54
C PHE A 491 1.58 -23.67 -0.11
N LEU A 492 0.56 -24.50 0.13
CA LEU A 492 -0.06 -24.65 1.45
C LEU A 492 0.91 -25.26 2.46
N ASP A 493 1.66 -26.29 2.08
CA ASP A 493 2.62 -26.95 2.97
C ASP A 493 3.84 -26.04 3.26
N TYR A 494 4.28 -25.25 2.27
CA TYR A 494 5.32 -24.23 2.46
C TYR A 494 4.82 -23.10 3.37
N THR A 495 3.59 -22.62 3.17
CA THR A 495 2.94 -21.63 4.04
C THR A 495 2.92 -22.11 5.49
N ARG A 496 2.49 -23.36 5.75
CA ARG A 496 2.49 -23.95 7.09
C ARG A 496 3.88 -24.01 7.70
N THR A 497 4.89 -24.35 6.90
CA THR A 497 6.29 -24.37 7.34
C THR A 497 6.73 -22.97 7.81
N LEU A 498 6.50 -21.94 6.99
CA LEU A 498 6.84 -20.56 7.35
C LEU A 498 6.05 -20.04 8.56
N VAL A 499 4.81 -20.48 8.73
CA VAL A 499 3.99 -20.19 9.93
C VAL A 499 4.56 -20.87 11.17
N GLY A 500 4.91 -22.15 11.08
CA GLY A 500 5.53 -22.91 12.18
C GLY A 500 6.91 -22.37 12.58
N GLU A 501 7.67 -21.82 11.63
CA GLU A 501 8.92 -21.09 11.87
C GLU A 501 8.71 -19.66 12.41
N GLY A 502 7.46 -19.19 12.45
CA GLY A 502 7.12 -17.85 12.92
C GLY A 502 7.50 -16.71 11.98
N LYS A 503 7.87 -17.00 10.73
CA LYS A 503 8.25 -16.03 9.68
C LYS A 503 7.05 -15.44 8.94
N LEU A 504 6.03 -16.26 8.74
CA LEU A 504 4.76 -15.88 8.12
C LEU A 504 3.63 -16.06 9.15
N GLN A 505 2.52 -15.34 8.96
CA GLN A 505 1.28 -15.63 9.66
C GLN A 505 0.10 -15.60 8.69
N THR A 506 -0.98 -16.28 9.06
CA THR A 506 -2.24 -16.24 8.33
C THR A 506 -3.31 -15.54 9.17
N ARG A 507 -4.14 -14.72 8.53
CA ARG A 507 -5.17 -13.89 9.16
C ARG A 507 -6.39 -13.78 8.24
N THR A 508 -7.55 -13.45 8.80
CA THR A 508 -8.73 -13.10 8.02
C THR A 508 -8.66 -11.65 7.53
N MET A 509 -9.52 -11.26 6.58
CA MET A 509 -9.59 -9.87 6.12
C MET A 509 -10.00 -8.93 7.27
N THR A 510 -10.88 -9.39 8.15
CA THR A 510 -11.33 -8.64 9.32
C THR A 510 -10.18 -8.35 10.27
N ASN A 511 -9.38 -9.36 10.63
CA ASN A 511 -8.27 -9.15 11.57
C ASN A 511 -7.30 -8.08 11.05
N ILE A 512 -6.98 -8.14 9.76
CA ILE A 512 -6.10 -7.15 9.11
C ILE A 512 -6.77 -5.78 9.01
N SER A 513 -8.08 -5.72 8.75
CA SER A 513 -8.80 -4.44 8.67
C SER A 513 -8.82 -3.71 10.01
N ASP A 514 -9.09 -4.44 11.08
CA ASP A 514 -9.05 -3.91 12.44
C ASP A 514 -7.65 -3.42 12.80
N PHE A 515 -6.60 -4.16 12.40
CA PHE A 515 -5.21 -3.74 12.57
C PHE A 515 -4.88 -2.45 11.78
N ILE A 516 -5.22 -2.37 10.49
CA ILE A 516 -4.92 -1.20 9.64
C ILE A 516 -5.62 0.05 10.17
N VAL A 517 -6.91 -0.05 10.53
CA VAL A 517 -7.65 1.07 11.10
C VAL A 517 -7.05 1.49 12.45
N ARG A 518 -6.62 0.53 13.28
CA ARG A 518 -5.94 0.83 14.54
C ARG A 518 -4.59 1.50 14.32
N LEU A 519 -3.77 1.00 13.39
CA LEU A 519 -2.47 1.57 13.03
C LEU A 519 -2.60 3.01 12.51
N ALA A 520 -3.53 3.26 11.58
CA ALA A 520 -3.76 4.57 11.01
C ALA A 520 -4.16 5.60 12.09
N ASN A 521 -4.97 5.18 13.07
CA ASN A 521 -5.41 6.01 14.19
C ASN A 521 -4.40 6.10 15.35
N THR A 522 -3.30 5.33 15.30
CA THR A 522 -2.26 5.39 16.34
C THR A 522 -1.51 6.70 16.23
N LYS A 523 -1.43 7.44 17.34
CA LYS A 523 -0.60 8.64 17.47
C LYS A 523 0.82 8.19 17.76
N LYS A 524 1.76 8.76 17.03
CA LYS A 524 3.18 8.44 17.07
C LYS A 524 3.97 9.72 17.03
N ARG A 525 4.90 9.87 17.96
CA ARG A 525 5.80 11.00 18.05
C ARG A 525 7.19 10.48 18.32
N PHE A 526 8.15 10.95 17.52
CA PHE A 526 9.55 10.59 17.66
C PHE A 526 10.33 11.85 17.94
N THR A 527 11.17 11.87 18.96
CA THR A 527 12.03 13.02 19.25
C THR A 527 13.49 12.60 19.35
N VAL A 528 14.41 13.39 18.83
CA VAL A 528 15.86 13.16 18.95
C VAL A 528 16.48 14.22 19.84
N ASP A 529 17.29 13.78 20.80
CA ASP A 529 18.09 14.67 21.61
C ASP A 529 19.54 14.15 21.78
N ALA A 530 20.21 14.65 22.82
CA ALA A 530 21.56 14.25 23.16
C ALA A 530 21.68 12.81 23.65
N GLU A 531 20.60 12.28 24.21
CA GLU A 531 20.51 10.98 24.83
C GLU A 531 20.08 9.93 23.80
N GLY A 532 19.22 10.28 22.83
CA GLY A 532 18.98 9.50 21.63
C GLY A 532 17.59 9.72 21.01
N ILE A 533 16.95 8.66 20.50
CA ILE A 533 15.55 8.72 20.03
C ILE A 533 14.61 8.36 21.17
N TYR A 534 13.62 9.21 21.39
CA TYR A 534 12.46 8.91 22.23
C TYR A 534 11.23 8.73 21.35
N ALA A 535 10.49 7.63 21.56
CA ALA A 535 9.24 7.35 20.88
C ALA A 535 8.08 7.35 21.88
N GLU A 536 7.06 8.15 21.60
CA GLU A 536 5.77 8.14 22.28
C GLU A 536 4.70 7.64 21.31
N VAL A 537 4.09 6.51 21.65
CA VAL A 537 3.05 5.87 20.83
C VAL A 537 1.81 5.68 21.69
N THR A 538 0.66 6.11 21.19
CA THR A 538 -0.63 5.98 21.90
C THR A 538 -1.75 5.59 20.95
N ASN A 539 -2.67 4.76 21.44
CA ASN A 539 -3.87 4.36 20.73
C ASN A 539 -5.02 4.23 21.72
N ASP A 540 -6.22 4.72 21.38
CA ASP A 540 -7.35 4.70 22.30
C ASP A 540 -7.92 3.29 22.56
N ILE A 541 -7.55 2.29 21.72
CA ILE A 541 -8.03 0.91 21.80
C ILE A 541 -6.96 -0.01 22.40
N SER A 542 -5.80 -0.13 21.75
CA SER A 542 -4.69 -1.00 22.15
C SER A 542 -3.46 -0.80 21.25
N LEU A 543 -2.26 -1.07 21.77
CA LEU A 543 -1.01 -1.16 21.00
C LEU A 543 -0.64 -2.60 20.61
N ASP A 544 -1.53 -3.56 20.83
CA ASP A 544 -1.31 -4.97 20.51
C ASP A 544 -0.95 -5.18 19.03
N GLU A 545 0.02 -6.05 18.79
CA GLU A 545 0.65 -6.36 17.50
C GLU A 545 1.32 -5.17 16.77
N ILE A 546 1.31 -3.95 17.34
CA ILE A 546 2.02 -2.80 16.77
C ILE A 546 3.51 -2.90 17.09
N VAL A 547 4.32 -2.73 16.05
CA VAL A 547 5.78 -2.79 16.13
C VAL A 547 6.37 -1.46 15.69
N LEU A 548 7.31 -0.96 16.48
CA LEU A 548 8.07 0.25 16.20
C LEU A 548 9.31 -0.10 15.36
N ALA A 549 9.58 0.68 14.31
CA ALA A 549 10.79 0.60 13.52
C ALA A 549 11.69 1.80 13.80
N ILE A 550 12.85 1.55 14.39
CA ILE A 550 13.85 2.56 14.71
C ILE A 550 15.08 2.37 13.83
N PRO A 551 15.51 3.39 13.07
CA PRO A 551 16.60 3.24 12.13
C PRO A 551 17.95 3.12 12.85
N LYS A 552 18.81 2.22 12.38
CA LYS A 552 20.10 1.88 13.00
C LYS A 552 21.12 3.02 12.95
N ASN A 553 20.97 3.96 12.02
CA ASN A 553 21.81 5.15 11.96
C ASN A 553 21.50 6.19 13.06
N VAL A 554 20.41 5.99 13.84
CA VAL A 554 20.02 6.89 14.94
C VAL A 554 19.83 6.16 16.29
N GLY A 555 20.14 4.86 16.39
CA GLY A 555 20.12 4.13 17.67
C GLY A 555 21.20 3.04 17.71
N GLN A 556 21.83 2.78 18.88
CA GLN A 556 22.79 1.67 19.04
C GLN A 556 22.75 0.95 20.41
N GLU A 557 23.05 -0.36 20.34
CA GLU A 557 23.64 -1.33 21.29
C GLU A 557 23.12 -1.54 22.73
N LYS A 558 22.18 -0.76 23.28
CA LYS A 558 21.73 -0.99 24.68
C LYS A 558 20.45 -1.79 24.86
N ILE A 559 19.74 -2.14 23.80
CA ILE A 559 18.59 -3.04 23.92
C ILE A 559 19.13 -4.46 24.04
N LYS A 560 18.66 -5.24 25.02
CA LYS A 560 19.02 -6.67 25.08
C LYS A 560 18.43 -7.34 23.85
N LYS A 561 19.24 -8.15 23.16
CA LYS A 561 18.88 -8.82 21.90
C LYS A 561 17.59 -9.65 21.97
N ASP A 562 17.17 -10.03 23.18
CA ASP A 562 15.93 -10.79 23.41
C ASP A 562 14.65 -9.94 23.28
N ASP A 563 14.77 -8.60 23.20
CA ASP A 563 13.62 -7.67 23.22
C ASP A 563 13.22 -7.12 21.82
N TYR A 564 13.94 -7.46 20.73
CA TYR A 564 13.67 -6.90 19.39
C TYR A 564 14.13 -7.79 18.22
N LEU A 565 13.53 -7.60 17.05
CA LEU A 565 14.00 -8.13 15.76
C LEU A 565 14.80 -7.04 15.02
N GLU A 566 15.65 -7.40 14.05
CA GLU A 566 16.41 -6.42 13.27
C GLU A 566 16.64 -6.85 11.82
N ASP A 567 16.89 -5.88 10.94
CA ASP A 567 17.43 -6.10 9.59
C ASP A 567 18.63 -5.17 9.32
N GLU A 568 19.02 -4.97 8.07
CA GLU A 568 20.15 -4.08 7.73
C GLU A 568 19.94 -2.63 8.19
N ASN A 569 18.70 -2.13 8.21
CA ASN A 569 18.38 -0.72 8.36
C ASN A 569 17.68 -0.39 9.68
N TYR A 570 16.93 -1.32 10.28
CA TYR A 570 16.06 -1.05 11.42
C TYR A 570 16.19 -2.06 12.57
N TYR A 571 15.90 -1.56 13.76
CA TYR A 571 15.44 -2.33 14.91
C TYR A 571 13.90 -2.32 14.94
N TYR A 572 13.30 -3.48 15.20
CA TYR A 572 11.86 -3.70 15.25
C TYR A 572 11.44 -4.13 16.65
N ILE A 573 10.69 -3.26 17.31
CA ILE A 573 10.44 -3.35 18.74
C ILE A 573 8.95 -3.49 18.96
N PRO A 574 8.49 -4.68 19.37
CA PRO A 574 7.10 -4.89 19.72
C PRO A 574 6.72 -3.98 20.89
N LEU A 575 5.57 -3.29 20.78
CA LEU A 575 5.07 -2.42 21.86
C LEU A 575 4.31 -3.20 22.95
N ASN A 576 4.48 -4.54 22.96
CA ASN A 576 3.67 -5.54 23.67
C ASN A 576 3.06 -5.08 24.99
N GLY A 577 1.72 -5.09 25.04
CA GLY A 577 0.91 -4.91 26.23
C GLY A 577 -0.53 -4.52 25.87
N ASN A 578 -1.50 -4.83 26.73
CA ASN A 578 -2.84 -4.22 26.69
C ASN A 578 -2.81 -2.71 27.06
N ASP A 579 -1.63 -2.11 27.08
CA ASP A 579 -1.43 -0.71 27.42
C ASP A 579 -1.67 0.16 26.19
N ASN A 580 -2.48 1.19 26.38
CA ASN A 580 -2.84 2.14 25.33
C ASN A 580 -1.74 3.19 25.05
N ARG A 581 -0.57 3.03 25.69
CA ARG A 581 0.55 3.96 25.63
C ARG A 581 1.88 3.24 25.82
N ALA A 582 2.84 3.53 24.95
CA ALA A 582 4.23 3.12 25.06
C ALA A 582 5.14 4.35 25.02
N LEU A 583 6.11 4.40 25.94
CA LEU A 583 7.18 5.39 25.98
C LEU A 583 8.50 4.63 25.91
N ILE A 584 9.26 4.81 24.82
CA ILE A 584 10.50 4.07 24.61
C ILE A 584 11.66 5.04 24.39
N ASN A 585 12.76 4.81 25.09
CA ASN A 585 14.00 5.59 24.98
C ASN A 585 15.11 4.72 24.34
N PHE A 586 15.67 5.21 23.24
CA PHE A 586 16.74 4.58 22.46
C PHE A 586 18.01 5.40 22.58
N PRO A 587 18.96 4.98 23.43
CA PRO A 587 20.17 5.76 23.63
C PRO A 587 21.05 5.78 22.37
N VAL A 588 21.73 6.89 22.13
CA VAL A 588 22.73 7.05 21.07
C VAL A 588 24.12 7.15 21.70
N GLU A 589 25.05 6.27 21.33
CA GLU A 589 26.47 6.56 21.52
C GLU A 589 26.99 7.42 20.36
N SER A 590 27.21 8.71 20.64
CA SER A 590 28.14 9.62 19.93
C SER A 590 27.70 10.48 18.71
N LEU A 591 26.41 10.75 18.44
CA LEU A 591 26.05 11.75 17.40
C LEU A 591 26.39 13.22 17.79
N LEU A 592 26.64 13.52 19.07
CA LEU A 592 26.86 14.90 19.53
C LEU A 592 28.32 15.36 19.68
N LYS A 593 29.33 14.60 19.22
CA LYS A 593 30.70 15.14 19.22
C LYS A 593 30.86 16.38 18.32
N ASN A 594 29.96 16.61 17.37
CA ASN A 594 30.00 17.77 16.47
C ASN A 594 29.18 18.99 16.95
N ARG A 595 28.25 18.86 17.90
CA ARG A 595 27.48 20.03 18.41
C ARG A 595 28.33 21.04 19.21
N LYS A 596 29.51 20.66 19.71
CA LYS A 596 30.36 21.55 20.53
C LYS A 596 31.51 22.24 19.77
N GLN A 597 31.78 21.88 18.51
CA GLN A 597 32.84 22.56 17.73
C GLN A 597 32.31 23.71 16.86
N ASP A 598 31.09 23.63 16.34
CA ASP A 598 30.58 24.65 15.40
C ASP A 598 29.91 25.86 16.07
N ILE A 599 29.60 25.81 17.37
CA ILE A 599 29.07 26.98 18.12
C ILE A 599 30.20 27.84 18.73
N ARG A 600 31.48 27.40 18.63
CA ARG A 600 32.64 28.18 19.09
C ARG A 600 33.47 28.81 17.97
N LYS A 601 33.02 28.68 16.71
CA LYS A 601 33.57 29.40 15.56
C LYS A 601 32.44 29.85 14.64
N GLY A 602 31.74 30.90 15.07
CA GLY A 602 30.76 31.66 14.28
C GLY A 602 30.56 33.00 14.94
#